data_AF-A0A960IG57-F1
#
_entry.id   AF-A0A960IG57-F1
#
_cell.length_a   1.000
_cell.length_b   1.000
_cell.length_c   1.000
_cell.angle_alpha   90.00
_cell.angle_beta   90.00
_cell.angle_gamma   90.00
#
_symmetry.space_group_name_H-M   'P 1'
#
loop_
_entity.id
_entity.type
_entity.pdbx_description
1 polymer ?
#
loop_
_entity_poly.entity_id
_entity_poly.type
_entity_poly.pdbx_seq_one_letter_code
_entity_poly.pdbx_strand_id
1 'polypeptide(L)'
;MDDGRRAGVALYGDPDGAPVFMFHGTPASRITFSFLHDRAAERGVCIVAPDRPGIGLSDDLPNRGILDYPDDVAAIADALGHATFAVAGWSLGSAYALACADRLGERVSSVAVISGMGPLDAEGSLEGFGRTEREALRLTHVAPWLMKPFYRALCTAVRTRPDLALRAIRHSLGTGDRDQLGDDDPRKLTDAELADDISTRIADDQRRKQGLTLSSLASFAPEIIEAAQADGLLEFGDWNLLSSAEAGEAQAVADVALRGEDGPFAADDVYVLLDAYQQGGKRGRSGDSHWDAVTYKVRTTLQFWNPTNYSVVQVQKALDKEAVPGEPPPFAEADPDAPVVSVVLVKDLGDKRVPPAMISIGSLLVFLVLCWMLHLRDKQVAERLAQK
;
A
#
# COMPACT_ATOMS: atom_id res chain seq x y z
N MET A 1 17.17 -24.33 32.97
CA MET A 1 18.02 -24.76 31.85
C MET A 1 19.43 -25.04 32.40
N ASP A 2 20.23 -25.85 31.70
CA ASP A 2 21.58 -26.23 32.14
C ASP A 2 22.55 -25.03 32.21
N ASP A 3 22.24 -23.96 31.48
CA ASP A 3 22.97 -22.68 31.48
C ASP A 3 22.51 -21.68 32.56
N GLY A 4 21.60 -22.09 33.45
CA GLY A 4 21.07 -21.27 34.54
C GLY A 4 19.93 -20.34 34.16
N ARG A 5 19.54 -20.24 32.87
CA ARG A 5 18.36 -19.48 32.46
C ARG A 5 17.07 -20.14 32.95
N ARG A 6 16.06 -19.30 33.19
CA ARG A 6 14.68 -19.69 33.47
C ARG A 6 13.87 -19.71 32.19
N ALA A 7 13.07 -20.76 32.01
CA ALA A 7 12.10 -20.87 30.93
C ALA A 7 10.69 -20.74 31.50
N GLY A 8 9.89 -19.85 30.92
CA GLY A 8 8.45 -19.79 31.17
C GLY A 8 7.73 -20.84 30.35
N VAL A 9 6.93 -21.70 30.98
CA VAL A 9 6.13 -22.73 30.29
C VAL A 9 4.72 -22.69 30.84
N ALA A 10 3.72 -22.78 29.96
CA ALA A 10 2.33 -23.03 30.32
C ALA A 10 1.93 -24.41 29.82
N LEU A 11 1.14 -25.13 30.63
CA LEU A 11 0.58 -26.42 30.28
C LEU A 11 -0.93 -26.26 30.10
N TYR A 12 -1.47 -26.81 29.02
CA TYR A 12 -2.90 -26.84 28.73
C TYR A 12 -3.34 -28.24 28.30
N GLY A 13 -4.63 -28.54 28.37
CA GLY A 13 -5.16 -29.86 28.03
C GLY A 13 -5.00 -30.87 29.16
N ASP A 14 -4.89 -32.14 28.77
CA ASP A 14 -4.73 -33.28 29.67
C ASP A 14 -3.24 -33.47 30.03
N PRO A 15 -2.84 -33.34 31.32
CA PRO A 15 -1.46 -33.53 31.75
C PRO A 15 -0.87 -34.90 31.39
N ASP A 16 -1.70 -35.94 31.31
CA ASP A 16 -1.29 -37.31 30.98
C ASP A 16 -1.44 -37.63 29.48
N GLY A 17 -1.85 -36.64 28.70
CA GLY A 17 -2.08 -36.75 27.26
C GLY A 17 -0.80 -36.77 26.41
N ALA A 18 -0.99 -36.96 25.10
CA ALA A 18 0.11 -36.92 24.15
C ALA A 18 0.76 -35.51 24.09
N PRO A 19 2.08 -35.37 24.26
CA PRO A 19 2.73 -34.07 24.36
C PRO A 19 2.85 -33.37 23.01
N VAL A 20 2.37 -32.13 22.96
CA VAL A 20 2.45 -31.23 21.80
C VAL A 20 3.06 -29.91 22.24
N PHE A 21 4.27 -29.61 21.77
CA PHE A 21 4.91 -28.32 21.98
C PHE A 21 4.32 -27.28 21.03
N MET A 22 3.65 -26.26 21.56
CA MET A 22 3.06 -25.16 20.79
C MET A 22 3.87 -23.88 20.88
N PHE A 23 4.32 -23.37 19.73
CA PHE A 23 5.16 -22.18 19.64
C PHE A 23 4.37 -20.97 19.14
N HIS A 24 4.40 -19.90 19.93
CA HIS A 24 3.62 -18.68 19.72
C HIS A 24 4.17 -17.80 18.57
N GLY A 25 3.30 -16.98 17.98
CA GLY A 25 3.66 -15.98 16.96
C GLY A 25 4.30 -14.71 17.53
N THR A 26 4.29 -13.61 16.78
CA THR A 26 4.74 -12.28 17.24
C THR A 26 3.69 -11.23 16.90
N PRO A 27 3.29 -10.36 17.85
CA PRO A 27 3.58 -10.39 19.29
C PRO A 27 2.69 -11.40 20.01
N ALA A 28 3.27 -12.29 20.83
CA ALA A 28 2.53 -13.29 21.60
C ALA A 28 3.40 -13.86 22.74
N SER A 29 2.85 -14.78 23.53
CA SER A 29 3.58 -15.53 24.57
C SER A 29 2.90 -16.87 24.84
N ARG A 30 3.38 -17.63 25.83
CA ARG A 30 2.81 -18.92 26.25
C ARG A 30 1.30 -18.89 26.51
N ILE A 31 0.75 -17.73 26.90
CA ILE A 31 -0.67 -17.60 27.27
C ILE A 31 -1.62 -17.64 26.08
N THR A 32 -1.11 -17.47 24.85
CA THR A 32 -1.92 -17.39 23.64
C THR A 32 -2.78 -18.64 23.41
N PHE A 33 -2.38 -19.80 23.92
CA PHE A 33 -3.03 -21.08 23.64
C PHE A 33 -4.02 -21.53 24.72
N SER A 34 -4.32 -20.67 25.69
CA SER A 34 -5.27 -21.00 26.76
C SER A 34 -6.66 -21.42 26.24
N PHE A 35 -7.10 -20.85 25.13
CA PHE A 35 -8.38 -21.17 24.50
C PHE A 35 -8.47 -22.62 23.98
N LEU A 36 -7.34 -23.32 23.84
CA LEU A 36 -7.31 -24.72 23.43
C LEU A 36 -7.43 -25.71 24.59
N HIS A 37 -7.42 -25.25 25.84
CA HIS A 37 -7.36 -26.11 27.02
C HIS A 37 -8.42 -27.21 27.02
N ASP A 38 -9.70 -26.85 26.93
CA ASP A 38 -10.80 -27.81 27.01
C ASP A 38 -10.78 -28.80 25.83
N ARG A 39 -10.57 -28.29 24.61
CA ARG A 39 -10.52 -29.10 23.39
C ARG A 39 -9.32 -30.04 23.34
N ALA A 40 -8.20 -29.64 23.93
CA ALA A 40 -7.02 -30.48 24.06
C ALA A 40 -7.23 -31.59 25.10
N ALA A 41 -7.84 -31.26 26.24
CA ALA A 41 -8.18 -32.22 27.28
C ALA A 41 -9.16 -33.30 26.77
N GLU A 42 -10.22 -32.88 26.06
CA GLU A 42 -11.19 -33.80 25.42
C GLU A 42 -10.54 -34.79 24.43
N ARG A 43 -9.37 -34.44 23.89
CA ARG A 43 -8.63 -35.24 22.91
C ARG A 43 -7.43 -35.98 23.49
N GLY A 44 -7.22 -35.92 24.81
CA GLY A 44 -6.07 -36.53 25.47
C GLY A 44 -4.74 -35.94 25.00
N VAL A 45 -4.67 -34.62 24.84
CA VAL A 45 -3.47 -33.89 24.41
C VAL A 45 -2.94 -33.02 25.55
N CYS A 46 -1.64 -33.11 25.81
CA CYS A 46 -0.89 -32.22 26.70
C CYS A 46 -0.20 -31.14 25.87
N ILE A 47 -0.71 -29.92 25.89
CA ILE A 47 -0.08 -28.79 25.21
C ILE A 47 1.00 -28.20 26.12
N VAL A 48 2.24 -28.22 25.65
CA VAL A 48 3.39 -27.56 26.28
C VAL A 48 3.67 -26.26 25.53
N ALA A 49 3.39 -25.12 26.14
CA ALA A 49 3.56 -23.80 25.53
C ALA A 49 4.73 -23.05 26.18
N PRO A 50 5.96 -23.17 25.65
CA PRO A 50 7.10 -22.41 26.15
C PRO A 50 7.11 -20.96 25.64
N ASP A 51 7.50 -20.03 26.52
CA ASP A 51 7.89 -18.69 26.15
C ASP A 51 9.27 -18.72 25.46
N ARG A 52 9.40 -18.08 24.30
CA ARG A 52 10.73 -17.89 23.68
C ARG A 52 11.65 -17.03 24.56
N PRO A 53 12.99 -17.15 24.41
CA PRO A 53 13.92 -16.32 25.17
C PRO A 53 13.61 -14.82 25.06
N GLY A 54 13.58 -14.15 26.21
CA GLY A 54 13.25 -12.73 26.35
C GLY A 54 11.76 -12.38 26.26
N ILE A 55 10.87 -13.38 26.23
CA ILE A 55 9.41 -13.19 26.22
C ILE A 55 8.83 -13.74 27.53
N GLY A 56 7.79 -13.05 28.04
CA GLY A 56 7.00 -13.54 29.16
C GLY A 56 7.83 -13.78 30.42
N LEU A 57 7.92 -15.04 30.85
CA LEU A 57 8.69 -15.46 32.03
C LEU A 57 10.08 -16.04 31.69
N SER A 58 10.42 -16.17 30.42
CA SER A 58 11.72 -16.69 29.99
C SER A 58 12.79 -15.60 30.04
N ASP A 59 13.97 -15.95 30.55
CA ASP A 59 15.13 -15.07 30.53
C ASP A 59 15.60 -14.80 29.08
N ASP A 60 16.31 -13.70 28.88
CA ASP A 60 16.83 -13.31 27.57
C ASP A 60 18.01 -14.20 27.15
N LEU A 61 18.14 -14.44 25.85
CA LEU A 61 19.28 -15.11 25.22
C LEU A 61 19.84 -14.18 24.14
N PRO A 62 20.89 -13.40 24.45
CA PRO A 62 21.49 -12.46 23.51
C PRO A 62 22.08 -13.15 22.28
N ASN A 63 22.01 -12.48 21.12
CA ASN A 63 22.58 -12.94 19.85
C ASN A 63 22.05 -14.30 19.34
N ARG A 64 20.86 -14.71 19.77
CA ARG A 64 20.25 -15.97 19.30
C ARG A 64 19.81 -15.92 17.83
N GLY A 65 19.95 -17.05 17.17
CA GLY A 65 19.26 -17.43 15.94
C GLY A 65 18.03 -18.30 16.22
N ILE A 66 17.34 -18.69 15.15
CA ILE A 66 16.18 -19.61 15.23
C ILE A 66 16.65 -21.02 15.63
N LEU A 67 17.84 -21.42 15.19
CA LEU A 67 18.42 -22.75 15.40
C LEU A 67 18.98 -23.00 16.81
N ASP A 68 18.99 -21.98 17.68
CA ASP A 68 19.38 -22.13 19.09
C ASP A 68 18.19 -22.52 19.98
N TYR A 69 16.96 -22.30 19.51
CA TYR A 69 15.74 -22.60 20.27
C TYR A 69 15.44 -24.10 20.49
N PRO A 70 15.79 -25.03 19.57
CA PRO A 70 15.59 -26.45 19.80
C PRO A 70 16.27 -26.99 21.07
N ASP A 71 17.41 -26.43 21.47
CA ASP A 71 18.10 -26.83 22.71
C ASP A 71 17.25 -26.49 23.95
N ASP A 72 16.60 -25.33 23.95
CA ASP A 72 15.66 -24.94 25.01
C ASP A 72 14.45 -25.90 25.03
N VAL A 73 13.93 -26.27 23.87
CA VAL A 73 12.80 -27.20 23.75
C VAL A 73 13.18 -28.59 24.25
N ALA A 74 14.36 -29.10 23.90
CA ALA A 74 14.87 -30.38 24.38
C ALA A 74 15.01 -30.40 25.90
N ALA A 75 15.59 -29.34 26.49
CA ALA A 75 15.74 -29.21 27.93
C ALA A 75 14.37 -29.17 28.65
N ILE A 76 13.38 -28.48 28.08
CA ILE A 76 12.02 -28.45 28.63
C ILE A 76 11.36 -29.83 28.51
N ALA A 77 11.50 -30.50 27.37
CA ALA A 77 10.96 -31.84 27.17
C ALA A 77 11.57 -32.85 28.15
N ASP A 78 12.88 -32.79 28.37
CA ASP A 78 13.59 -33.65 29.34
C ASP A 78 13.12 -33.37 30.77
N ALA A 79 12.97 -32.10 31.14
CA ALA A 79 12.46 -31.72 32.46
C ALA A 79 11.01 -32.17 32.71
N LEU A 80 10.20 -32.28 31.65
CA LEU A 80 8.82 -32.77 31.71
C LEU A 80 8.69 -34.29 31.48
N GLY A 81 9.80 -34.98 31.21
CA GLY A 81 9.80 -36.43 30.98
C GLY A 81 9.27 -36.86 29.60
N HIS A 82 9.26 -35.97 28.61
CA HIS A 82 8.80 -36.26 27.25
C HIS A 82 9.96 -36.71 26.36
N ALA A 83 10.09 -38.02 26.16
CA ALA A 83 11.11 -38.59 25.27
C ALA A 83 10.82 -38.26 23.78
N THR A 84 9.56 -38.39 23.38
CA THR A 84 9.05 -38.05 22.03
C THR A 84 7.82 -37.16 22.15
N PHE A 85 7.67 -36.21 21.21
CA PHE A 85 6.59 -35.22 21.23
C PHE A 85 6.31 -34.65 19.83
N ALA A 86 5.13 -34.08 19.63
CA ALA A 86 4.84 -33.31 18.42
C ALA A 86 5.19 -31.83 18.62
N VAL A 87 5.43 -31.10 17.54
CA VAL A 87 5.62 -29.65 17.56
C VAL A 87 4.62 -28.96 16.64
N ALA A 88 4.10 -27.82 17.07
CA ALA A 88 3.20 -26.99 16.29
C ALA A 88 3.58 -25.52 16.42
N GLY A 89 3.65 -24.80 15.31
CA GLY A 89 4.00 -23.38 15.31
C GLY A 89 2.92 -22.52 14.68
N TRP A 90 2.55 -21.43 15.35
CA TRP A 90 1.65 -20.42 14.80
C TRP A 90 2.41 -19.18 14.34
N SER A 91 2.17 -18.73 13.10
CA SER A 91 2.83 -17.55 12.52
C SER A 91 4.36 -17.71 12.59
N LEU A 92 5.08 -16.77 13.20
CA LEU A 92 6.53 -16.85 13.41
C LEU A 92 6.96 -18.10 14.20
N GLY A 93 6.08 -18.65 15.04
CA GLY A 93 6.32 -19.91 15.75
C GLY A 93 6.60 -21.09 14.82
N SER A 94 6.14 -21.03 13.56
CA SER A 94 6.35 -22.08 12.55
C SER A 94 7.83 -22.29 12.23
N ALA A 95 8.62 -21.21 12.13
CA ALA A 95 10.06 -21.32 11.87
C ALA A 95 10.78 -22.06 13.01
N TYR A 96 10.33 -21.85 14.25
CA TYR A 96 10.85 -22.55 15.43
C TYR A 96 10.40 -24.01 15.48
N ALA A 97 9.17 -24.33 15.03
CA ALA A 97 8.68 -25.70 14.90
C ALA A 97 9.51 -26.49 13.88
N LEU A 98 9.77 -25.89 12.72
CA LEU A 98 10.63 -26.47 11.68
C LEU A 98 12.07 -26.64 12.17
N ALA A 99 12.61 -25.66 12.90
CA ALA A 99 13.94 -25.79 13.51
C ALA A 99 14.03 -26.94 14.52
N CYS A 100 12.98 -27.17 15.33
CA CYS A 100 12.93 -28.31 16.23
C CYS A 100 12.87 -29.63 15.47
N ALA A 101 12.09 -29.69 14.40
CA ALA A 101 12.01 -30.87 13.55
C ALA A 101 13.36 -31.23 12.91
N ASP A 102 14.08 -30.22 12.43
CA ASP A 102 15.42 -30.36 11.84
C ASP A 102 16.45 -30.83 12.89
N ARG A 103 16.47 -30.21 14.08
CA ARG A 103 17.53 -30.42 15.07
C ARG A 103 17.29 -31.55 16.06
N LEU A 104 16.04 -31.86 16.38
CA LEU A 104 15.70 -32.86 17.39
C LEU A 104 15.35 -34.24 16.79
N GLY A 105 15.29 -34.34 15.46
CA GLY A 105 15.19 -35.60 14.73
C GLY A 105 14.04 -36.49 15.23
N GLU A 106 14.37 -37.73 15.59
CA GLU A 106 13.40 -38.75 16.02
C GLU A 106 12.60 -38.39 17.30
N ARG A 107 13.05 -37.38 18.07
CA ARG A 107 12.26 -36.88 19.21
C ARG A 107 10.98 -36.18 18.75
N VAL A 108 10.95 -35.64 17.54
CA VAL A 108 9.79 -34.95 16.97
C VAL A 108 8.96 -35.92 16.14
N SER A 109 7.82 -36.34 16.68
CA SER A 109 6.93 -37.31 16.03
C SER A 109 6.16 -36.73 14.84
N SER A 110 5.85 -35.43 14.89
CA SER A 110 5.13 -34.71 13.85
C SER A 110 5.30 -33.20 13.99
N VAL A 111 5.07 -32.49 12.89
CA VAL A 111 5.21 -31.03 12.79
C VAL A 111 3.95 -30.44 12.16
N ALA A 112 3.38 -29.42 12.80
CA ALA A 112 2.30 -28.62 12.24
C ALA A 112 2.72 -27.16 12.05
N VAL A 113 2.44 -26.61 10.87
CA VAL A 113 2.66 -25.20 10.52
C VAL A 113 1.30 -24.52 10.37
N ILE A 114 1.03 -23.52 11.22
CA ILE A 114 -0.26 -22.84 11.30
C ILE A 114 -0.06 -21.38 10.89
N SER A 115 -0.51 -21.02 9.69
CA SER A 115 -0.36 -19.67 9.13
C SER A 115 1.10 -19.18 9.16
N GLY A 116 2.04 -20.09 8.86
CA GLY A 116 3.47 -19.83 8.92
C GLY A 116 3.97 -18.88 7.82
N MET A 117 5.06 -18.18 8.12
CA MET A 117 5.77 -17.33 7.16
C MET A 117 6.86 -18.14 6.47
N GLY A 118 6.90 -18.10 5.14
CA GLY A 118 7.99 -18.69 4.35
C GLY A 118 9.29 -17.90 4.44
N PRO A 119 10.39 -18.40 3.85
CA PRO A 119 11.67 -17.70 3.82
C PRO A 119 11.53 -16.33 3.15
N LEU A 120 11.92 -15.26 3.86
CA LEU A 120 11.81 -13.88 3.39
C LEU A 120 12.87 -13.49 2.36
N ASP A 121 13.87 -14.34 2.16
CA ASP A 121 14.95 -14.22 1.18
C ASP A 121 14.68 -15.02 -0.09
N ALA A 122 13.60 -15.81 -0.13
CA ALA A 122 13.19 -16.50 -1.35
C ALA A 122 12.68 -15.51 -2.42
N GLU A 123 12.94 -15.83 -3.68
CA GLU A 123 12.43 -15.08 -4.82
C GLU A 123 10.89 -15.01 -4.78
N GLY A 124 10.33 -13.83 -5.04
CA GLY A 124 8.89 -13.59 -5.00
C GLY A 124 8.24 -13.58 -3.61
N SER A 125 8.97 -13.89 -2.53
CA SER A 125 8.42 -14.02 -1.16
C SER A 125 7.71 -12.76 -0.63
N LEU A 126 8.05 -11.58 -1.17
CA LEU A 126 7.49 -10.29 -0.77
C LEU A 126 6.36 -9.78 -1.68
N GLU A 127 6.03 -10.47 -2.78
CA GLU A 127 5.06 -9.99 -3.78
C GLU A 127 3.65 -9.83 -3.20
N GLY A 128 3.25 -10.71 -2.28
CA GLY A 128 1.96 -10.66 -1.59
C GLY A 128 1.87 -9.69 -0.41
N PHE A 129 2.98 -9.08 0.03
CA PHE A 129 2.99 -8.17 1.17
C PHE A 129 2.50 -6.78 0.75
N GLY A 130 1.77 -6.08 1.61
CA GLY A 130 1.45 -4.67 1.43
C GLY A 130 2.70 -3.80 1.49
N ARG A 131 2.68 -2.63 0.84
CA ARG A 131 3.84 -1.70 0.81
C ARG A 131 4.37 -1.36 2.21
N THR A 132 3.46 -1.12 3.15
CA THR A 132 3.80 -0.80 4.55
C THR A 132 4.50 -1.96 5.26
N GLU A 133 4.06 -3.19 5.01
CA GLU A 133 4.62 -4.39 5.61
C GLU A 133 6.01 -4.70 5.04
N ARG A 134 6.19 -4.52 3.72
CA ARG A 134 7.52 -4.64 3.09
C ARG A 134 8.51 -3.65 3.66
N GLU A 135 8.11 -2.38 3.85
CA GLU A 135 8.98 -1.37 4.44
C GLU A 135 9.26 -1.63 5.92
N ALA A 136 8.27 -2.11 6.68
CA ALA A 136 8.48 -2.54 8.06
C ALA A 136 9.50 -3.69 8.14
N LEU A 137 9.39 -4.71 7.28
CA LEU A 137 10.37 -5.79 7.19
C LEU A 137 11.76 -5.27 6.83
N ARG A 138 11.88 -4.39 5.83
CA ARG A 138 13.16 -3.74 5.48
C ARG A 138 13.79 -3.01 6.67
N LEU A 139 12.99 -2.23 7.41
CA LEU A 139 13.43 -1.51 8.60
C LEU A 139 13.96 -2.45 9.69
N THR A 140 13.36 -3.64 9.86
CA THR A 140 13.87 -4.63 10.82
C THR A 140 15.27 -5.13 10.47
N HIS A 141 15.64 -5.20 9.19
CA HIS A 141 16.98 -5.59 8.75
C HIS A 141 18.01 -4.46 8.81
N VAL A 142 17.65 -3.26 8.35
CA VAL A 142 18.63 -2.16 8.23
C VAL A 142 18.83 -1.39 9.54
N ALA A 143 17.82 -1.34 10.40
CA ALA A 143 17.85 -0.57 11.64
C ALA A 143 17.10 -1.28 12.78
N PRO A 144 17.52 -2.50 13.19
CA PRO A 144 16.87 -3.27 14.26
C PRO A 144 16.83 -2.51 15.60
N TRP A 145 17.77 -1.58 15.82
CA TRP A 145 17.81 -0.72 16.99
C TRP A 145 16.57 0.20 17.12
N LEU A 146 15.90 0.54 16.02
CA LEU A 146 14.63 1.31 16.02
C LEU A 146 13.43 0.47 16.46
N MET A 147 13.49 -0.86 16.31
CA MET A 147 12.37 -1.73 16.69
C MET A 147 12.19 -1.79 18.20
N LYS A 148 13.27 -1.69 18.98
CA LYS A 148 13.22 -1.72 20.45
C LYS A 148 12.40 -0.57 21.05
N PRO A 149 12.63 0.72 20.71
CA PRO A 149 11.77 1.80 21.19
C PRO A 149 10.35 1.71 20.61
N PHE A 150 10.18 1.27 19.36
CA PHE A 150 8.86 1.05 18.76
C PHE A 150 8.03 0.04 19.56
N TYR A 151 8.55 -1.16 19.82
CA TYR A 151 7.84 -2.17 20.62
C TYR A 151 7.65 -1.75 22.07
N ARG A 152 8.59 -0.98 22.67
CA ARG A 152 8.37 -0.39 24.01
C ARG A 152 7.18 0.57 24.01
N ALA A 153 7.09 1.44 23.01
CA ALA A 153 5.97 2.37 22.87
C ALA A 153 4.65 1.61 22.66
N LEU A 154 4.63 0.60 21.78
CA LEU A 154 3.48 -0.27 21.56
C LEU A 154 3.05 -0.98 22.85
N CYS A 155 3.97 -1.64 23.56
CA CYS A 155 3.69 -2.30 24.84
C CYS A 155 3.17 -1.32 25.90
N THR A 156 3.70 -0.10 25.95
CA THR A 156 3.24 0.95 26.86
C THR A 156 1.83 1.39 26.52
N ALA A 157 1.54 1.56 25.23
CA ALA A 157 0.21 1.92 24.75
C ALA A 157 -0.81 0.82 25.04
N VAL A 158 -0.47 -0.46 24.84
CA VAL A 158 -1.34 -1.59 25.17
C VAL A 158 -1.63 -1.66 26.68
N ARG A 159 -0.64 -1.39 27.53
CA ARG A 159 -0.81 -1.40 29.00
C ARG A 159 -1.62 -0.22 29.53
N THR A 160 -1.47 0.95 28.92
CA THR A 160 -2.13 2.18 29.40
C THR A 160 -3.49 2.41 28.75
N ARG A 161 -3.69 1.96 27.51
CA ARG A 161 -4.92 2.12 26.71
C ARG A 161 -5.25 0.83 25.95
N PRO A 162 -5.61 -0.25 26.66
CA PRO A 162 -5.91 -1.54 26.04
C PRO A 162 -7.12 -1.48 25.10
N ASP A 163 -8.08 -0.59 25.37
CA ASP A 163 -9.27 -0.34 24.56
C ASP A 163 -8.92 0.12 23.13
N LEU A 164 -7.97 1.05 23.00
CA LEU A 164 -7.52 1.55 21.70
C LEU A 164 -6.66 0.54 20.96
N ALA A 165 -5.82 -0.20 21.67
CA ALA A 165 -5.04 -1.29 21.08
C ALA A 165 -5.96 -2.38 20.51
N LEU A 166 -7.00 -2.77 21.25
CA LEU A 166 -8.01 -3.72 20.78
C LEU A 166 -8.80 -3.18 19.58
N ARG A 167 -9.15 -1.88 19.56
CA ARG A 167 -9.79 -1.25 18.38
C ARG A 167 -8.89 -1.30 17.15
N ALA A 168 -7.60 -1.00 17.30
CA ALA A 168 -6.63 -1.07 16.20
C ALA A 168 -6.47 -2.51 15.67
N ILE A 169 -6.34 -3.51 16.56
CA ILE A 169 -6.27 -4.92 16.17
C ILE A 169 -7.55 -5.34 15.42
N ARG A 170 -8.73 -4.95 15.91
CA ARG A 170 -10.01 -5.25 15.24
C ARG A 170 -10.14 -4.60 13.86
N HIS A 171 -9.57 -3.40 13.67
CA HIS A 171 -9.52 -2.75 12.36
C HIS A 171 -8.58 -3.49 11.39
N SER A 172 -7.56 -4.20 11.92
CA SER A 172 -6.67 -5.03 11.10
C SER A 172 -7.18 -6.44 10.83
N LEU A 173 -8.23 -6.91 11.52
CA LEU A 173 -8.85 -8.21 11.24
C LEU A 173 -9.74 -8.14 9.99
N GLY A 174 -9.61 -9.14 9.12
CA GLY A 174 -10.43 -9.30 7.92
C GLY A 174 -11.90 -9.55 8.24
N THR A 175 -12.77 -9.50 7.22
CA THR A 175 -14.22 -9.69 7.38
C THR A 175 -14.59 -11.07 7.93
N GLY A 176 -13.87 -12.14 7.54
CA GLY A 176 -14.19 -13.52 7.97
C GLY A 176 -13.84 -13.88 9.42
N ASP A 177 -12.95 -13.15 10.09
CA ASP A 177 -12.58 -13.41 11.49
C ASP A 177 -13.52 -12.73 12.50
N ARG A 178 -14.41 -11.84 12.02
CA ARG A 178 -15.41 -11.15 12.86
C ARG A 178 -16.59 -12.05 13.23
N ASP A 179 -16.81 -13.10 12.44
CA ASP A 179 -18.00 -13.97 12.53
C ASP A 179 -17.83 -15.13 13.54
N GLN A 180 -16.63 -15.35 14.09
CA GLN A 180 -16.33 -16.45 15.03
C GLN A 180 -16.50 -16.12 16.52
N LEU A 181 -17.07 -14.96 16.87
CA LEU A 181 -17.39 -14.61 18.26
C LEU A 181 -18.66 -15.36 18.72
N GLY A 182 -18.70 -15.85 19.97
CA GLY A 182 -19.78 -16.70 20.49
C GLY A 182 -21.18 -16.07 20.44
N ASP A 183 -22.23 -16.89 20.38
CA ASP A 183 -23.63 -16.50 20.11
C ASP A 183 -24.23 -15.48 21.10
N ASP A 184 -23.72 -15.39 22.32
CA ASP A 184 -24.21 -14.48 23.37
C ASP A 184 -23.46 -13.13 23.45
N ASP A 185 -22.62 -12.81 22.46
CA ASP A 185 -21.89 -11.55 22.44
C ASP A 185 -22.81 -10.39 22.01
N PRO A 186 -22.97 -9.30 22.79
CA PRO A 186 -23.81 -8.13 22.44
C PRO A 186 -23.32 -7.35 21.20
N ARG A 187 -22.35 -7.89 20.46
CA ARG A 187 -21.75 -7.35 19.24
C ARG A 187 -21.99 -8.24 18.02
N LYS A 188 -22.62 -9.42 18.18
CA LYS A 188 -23.15 -10.22 17.06
C LYS A 188 -24.41 -9.53 16.57
N LEU A 189 -24.36 -9.04 15.34
CA LEU A 189 -25.54 -8.52 14.66
C LEU A 189 -26.51 -9.69 14.51
N THR A 190 -27.77 -9.51 14.89
CA THR A 190 -28.84 -10.45 14.54
C THR A 190 -28.86 -10.67 13.03
N ASP A 191 -29.43 -11.77 12.53
CA ASP A 191 -29.50 -12.02 11.07
C ASP A 191 -30.08 -10.83 10.29
N ALA A 192 -31.00 -10.07 10.91
CA ALA A 192 -31.56 -8.84 10.36
C ALA A 192 -30.55 -7.68 10.33
N GLU A 193 -29.80 -7.46 11.41
CA GLU A 193 -28.76 -6.43 11.48
C GLU A 193 -27.53 -6.77 10.62
N LEU A 194 -27.21 -8.06 10.47
CA LEU A 194 -26.13 -8.53 9.61
C LEU A 194 -26.51 -8.37 8.14
N ALA A 195 -27.77 -8.68 7.78
CA ALA A 195 -28.29 -8.40 6.45
C ALA A 195 -28.22 -6.92 6.11
N ASP A 196 -28.50 -6.04 7.09
CA ASP A 196 -28.41 -4.59 6.95
C ASP A 196 -26.95 -4.07 6.82
N ASP A 197 -25.99 -4.62 7.58
CA ASP A 197 -24.56 -4.29 7.40
C ASP A 197 -24.01 -4.79 6.06
N ILE A 198 -24.43 -6.00 5.62
CA ILE A 198 -24.06 -6.55 4.32
C ILE A 198 -24.63 -5.68 3.18
N SER A 199 -25.91 -5.31 3.23
CA SER A 199 -26.50 -4.41 2.22
C SER A 199 -25.82 -3.04 2.22
N THR A 200 -25.50 -2.50 3.39
CA THR A 200 -24.76 -1.23 3.52
C THR A 200 -23.37 -1.32 2.88
N ARG A 201 -22.65 -2.44 3.07
CA ARG A 201 -21.31 -2.64 2.50
C ARG A 201 -21.32 -2.95 1.01
N ILE A 202 -22.30 -3.72 0.54
CA ILE A 202 -22.51 -3.95 -0.90
C ILE A 202 -22.84 -2.61 -1.56
N ALA A 203 -23.69 -1.80 -0.93
CA ALA A 203 -23.93 -0.44 -1.37
C ALA A 203 -22.62 0.38 -1.37
N ASP A 204 -21.80 0.37 -0.32
CA ASP A 204 -20.48 1.05 -0.29
C ASP A 204 -19.49 0.60 -1.37
N ASP A 205 -19.50 -0.68 -1.72
CA ASP A 205 -18.63 -1.22 -2.75
C ASP A 205 -19.14 -0.86 -4.15
N GLN A 206 -20.45 -0.94 -4.36
CA GLN A 206 -21.09 -0.45 -5.59
C GLN A 206 -20.95 1.07 -5.75
N ARG A 207 -21.04 1.85 -4.67
CA ARG A 207 -20.73 3.29 -4.59
C ARG A 207 -19.35 3.61 -5.14
N ARG A 208 -18.34 2.79 -4.80
CA ARG A 208 -16.96 2.96 -5.28
C ARG A 208 -16.79 2.54 -6.73
N LYS A 209 -17.46 1.48 -7.17
CA LYS A 209 -17.38 0.96 -8.54
C LYS A 209 -18.08 1.84 -9.57
N GLN A 210 -19.23 2.42 -9.22
CA GLN A 210 -20.03 3.26 -10.13
C GLN A 210 -19.45 4.66 -10.34
N GLY A 211 -18.63 5.17 -9.41
CA GLY A 211 -17.95 6.46 -9.54
C GLY A 211 -16.56 6.39 -10.20
N LEU A 212 -16.17 5.23 -10.74
CA LEU A 212 -14.82 5.01 -11.27
C LEU A 212 -14.76 5.42 -12.75
N THR A 213 -14.17 6.57 -13.04
CA THR A 213 -13.92 7.03 -14.43
C THR A 213 -12.74 6.28 -15.04
N LEU A 214 -12.61 6.25 -16.38
CA LEU A 214 -11.45 5.66 -17.07
C LEU A 214 -10.17 6.42 -16.70
N SER A 215 -10.23 7.74 -16.52
CA SER A 215 -9.12 8.54 -15.98
C SER A 215 -8.66 8.06 -14.60
N SER A 216 -9.62 7.70 -13.73
CA SER A 216 -9.35 7.14 -12.41
C SER A 216 -8.72 5.75 -12.55
N LEU A 217 -9.32 4.87 -13.35
CA LEU A 217 -8.83 3.53 -13.61
C LEU A 217 -7.39 3.52 -14.17
N ALA A 218 -7.10 4.40 -15.13
CA ALA A 218 -5.77 4.59 -15.71
C ALA A 218 -4.72 4.99 -14.67
N SER A 219 -5.11 5.71 -13.62
CA SER A 219 -4.18 6.15 -12.56
C SER A 219 -3.77 5.01 -11.61
N PHE A 220 -4.63 4.02 -11.37
CA PHE A 220 -4.34 2.95 -10.39
C PHE A 220 -4.04 1.60 -11.05
N ALA A 221 -4.54 1.37 -12.26
CA ALA A 221 -4.40 0.14 -13.01
C ALA A 221 -4.20 0.42 -14.52
N PRO A 222 -3.08 1.06 -14.90
CA PRO A 222 -2.81 1.42 -16.30
C PRO A 222 -2.78 0.20 -17.24
N GLU A 223 -2.32 -0.95 -16.74
CA GLU A 223 -2.25 -2.22 -17.48
C GLU A 223 -3.62 -2.66 -18.02
N ILE A 224 -4.71 -2.35 -17.31
CA ILE A 224 -6.08 -2.70 -17.75
C ILE A 224 -6.48 -1.85 -18.96
N ILE A 225 -6.12 -0.57 -18.95
CA ILE A 225 -6.39 0.33 -20.08
C ILE A 225 -5.57 -0.10 -21.29
N GLU A 226 -4.29 -0.40 -21.10
CA GLU A 226 -3.40 -0.87 -22.17
C GLU A 226 -3.89 -2.19 -22.78
N ALA A 227 -4.31 -3.15 -21.94
CA ALA A 227 -4.89 -4.41 -22.39
C ALA A 227 -6.19 -4.18 -23.17
N ALA A 228 -7.08 -3.32 -22.67
CA ALA A 228 -8.33 -3.00 -23.36
C ALA A 228 -8.10 -2.28 -24.70
N GLN A 229 -7.06 -1.45 -24.82
CA GLN A 229 -6.67 -0.86 -26.10
C GLN A 229 -6.05 -1.89 -27.06
N ALA A 230 -5.23 -2.80 -26.55
CA ALA A 230 -4.63 -3.88 -27.35
C ALA A 230 -5.69 -4.85 -27.90
N ASP A 231 -6.74 -5.10 -27.11
CA ASP A 231 -7.88 -5.93 -27.48
C ASP A 231 -8.93 -5.19 -28.34
N GLY A 232 -8.71 -3.89 -28.63
CA GLY A 232 -9.63 -3.06 -29.43
C GLY A 232 -10.95 -2.72 -28.73
N LEU A 233 -11.01 -2.90 -27.41
CA LEU A 233 -12.18 -2.54 -26.58
C LEU A 233 -12.23 -1.04 -26.29
N LEU A 234 -11.08 -0.36 -26.32
CA LEU A 234 -10.96 1.09 -26.14
C LEU A 234 -10.12 1.70 -27.26
N GLU A 235 -10.67 2.71 -27.95
CA GLU A 235 -9.95 3.46 -28.98
C GLU A 235 -9.99 4.95 -28.65
N PHE A 236 -8.82 5.54 -28.35
CA PHE A 236 -8.70 6.97 -28.05
C PHE A 236 -8.15 7.79 -29.24
N GLY A 237 -7.67 7.14 -30.30
CA GLY A 237 -7.04 7.82 -31.43
C GLY A 237 -5.84 8.67 -30.99
N ASP A 238 -5.86 9.96 -31.36
CA ASP A 238 -4.82 10.94 -30.96
C ASP A 238 -5.06 11.56 -29.56
N TRP A 239 -6.12 11.14 -28.85
CA TRP A 239 -6.45 11.61 -27.52
C TRP A 239 -5.83 10.72 -26.44
N ASN A 240 -5.52 11.32 -25.29
CA ASN A 240 -5.05 10.63 -24.10
C ASN A 240 -5.95 10.95 -22.92
N LEU A 241 -6.16 9.98 -22.02
CA LEU A 241 -6.86 10.24 -20.77
C LEU A 241 -6.05 11.21 -19.89
N LEU A 242 -6.75 12.18 -19.30
CA LEU A 242 -6.17 13.02 -18.26
C LEU A 242 -6.00 12.22 -16.98
N SER A 243 -4.94 12.53 -16.21
CA SER A 243 -4.79 11.99 -14.86
C SER A 243 -5.95 12.46 -13.97
N SER A 244 -6.27 11.72 -12.90
CA SER A 244 -7.36 12.10 -11.99
C SER A 244 -7.24 13.52 -11.44
N ALA A 245 -6.01 13.98 -11.20
CA ALA A 245 -5.73 15.35 -10.74
C ALA A 245 -6.03 16.40 -11.83
N GLU A 246 -5.55 16.17 -13.05
CA GLU A 246 -5.77 17.09 -14.18
C GLU A 246 -7.24 17.07 -14.65
N ALA A 247 -7.90 15.92 -14.57
CA ALA A 247 -9.32 15.77 -14.83
C ALA A 247 -10.17 16.59 -13.84
N GLY A 248 -9.82 16.57 -12.55
CA GLY A 248 -10.50 17.40 -11.53
C GLY A 248 -10.29 18.90 -11.75
N GLU A 249 -9.08 19.33 -12.14
CA GLU A 249 -8.82 20.73 -12.49
C GLU A 249 -9.61 21.14 -13.74
N ALA A 250 -9.59 20.32 -14.78
CA ALA A 250 -10.34 20.57 -16.01
C ALA A 250 -11.85 20.62 -15.76
N GLN A 251 -12.39 19.74 -14.91
CA GLN A 251 -13.81 19.75 -14.52
C GLN A 251 -14.19 21.05 -13.80
N ALA A 252 -13.37 21.53 -12.87
CA ALA A 252 -13.64 22.77 -12.15
C ALA A 252 -13.67 23.99 -13.10
N VAL A 253 -12.83 24.01 -14.13
CA VAL A 253 -12.85 25.05 -15.17
C VAL A 253 -14.07 24.90 -16.09
N ALA A 254 -14.41 23.66 -16.46
CA ALA A 254 -15.56 23.36 -17.30
C ALA A 254 -16.89 23.71 -16.60
N ASP A 255 -16.99 23.58 -15.27
CA ASP A 255 -18.20 23.88 -14.49
C ASP A 255 -18.72 25.30 -14.75
N VAL A 256 -17.82 26.27 -14.91
CA VAL A 256 -18.17 27.66 -15.22
C VAL A 256 -18.90 27.78 -16.56
N ALA A 257 -18.52 26.97 -17.55
CA ALA A 257 -19.18 26.93 -18.86
C ALA A 257 -20.46 26.07 -18.83
N LEU A 258 -20.48 25.03 -18.01
CA LEU A 258 -21.62 24.12 -17.86
C LEU A 258 -22.82 24.79 -17.17
N ARG A 259 -22.56 25.64 -16.17
CA ARG A 259 -23.56 26.35 -15.35
C ARG A 259 -23.62 27.86 -15.59
N GLY A 260 -22.94 28.34 -16.63
CA GLY A 260 -22.95 29.76 -17.02
C GLY A 260 -24.30 30.22 -17.60
N GLU A 261 -24.41 31.50 -17.98
CA GLU A 261 -25.66 32.09 -18.52
C GLU A 261 -26.21 31.34 -19.75
N ASP A 262 -25.33 30.74 -20.57
CA ASP A 262 -25.69 29.93 -21.75
C ASP A 262 -25.37 28.42 -21.56
N GLY A 263 -25.19 27.99 -20.30
CA GLY A 263 -24.82 26.62 -19.96
C GLY A 263 -25.96 25.61 -20.19
N PRO A 264 -25.64 24.35 -20.57
CA PRO A 264 -26.66 23.30 -20.76
C PRO A 264 -27.27 22.77 -19.45
N PHE A 265 -26.75 23.18 -18.29
CA PHE A 265 -27.22 22.77 -16.96
C PHE A 265 -27.68 23.97 -16.14
N ALA A 266 -28.81 23.84 -15.46
CA ALA A 266 -29.24 24.84 -14.48
C ALA A 266 -28.31 24.85 -13.26
N ALA A 267 -28.37 25.92 -12.45
CA ALA A 267 -27.52 26.08 -11.27
C ALA A 267 -27.63 24.91 -10.28
N ASP A 268 -28.81 24.31 -10.15
CA ASP A 268 -29.11 23.21 -9.23
C ASP A 268 -29.05 21.82 -9.90
N ASP A 269 -28.77 21.74 -11.21
CA ASP A 269 -28.67 20.47 -11.90
C ASP A 269 -27.43 19.68 -11.44
N VAL A 270 -27.65 18.39 -11.19
CA VAL A 270 -26.59 17.43 -10.90
C VAL A 270 -26.18 16.75 -12.20
N TYR A 271 -24.88 16.72 -12.46
CA TYR A 271 -24.29 16.02 -13.58
C TYR A 271 -23.17 15.09 -13.10
N VAL A 272 -22.94 14.02 -13.86
CA VAL A 272 -21.90 13.02 -13.61
C VAL A 272 -20.75 13.29 -14.58
N LEU A 273 -19.52 13.33 -14.05
CA LEU A 273 -18.31 13.32 -14.88
C LEU A 273 -18.13 11.92 -15.45
N LEU A 274 -18.10 11.81 -16.78
CA LEU A 274 -17.78 10.55 -17.45
C LEU A 274 -16.27 10.37 -17.52
N ASP A 275 -15.61 11.19 -18.33
CA ASP A 275 -14.17 11.12 -18.54
C ASP A 275 -13.60 12.46 -19.00
N ALA A 276 -12.28 12.61 -18.86
CA ALA A 276 -11.56 13.78 -19.31
C ALA A 276 -10.36 13.38 -20.18
N TYR A 277 -10.26 14.00 -21.35
CA TYR A 277 -9.28 13.69 -22.38
C TYR A 277 -8.43 14.90 -22.72
N GLN A 278 -7.26 14.65 -23.29
CA GLN A 278 -6.35 15.67 -23.78
C GLN A 278 -5.80 15.31 -25.15
N GLN A 279 -5.70 16.31 -26.02
CA GLN A 279 -5.07 16.20 -27.33
C GLN A 279 -4.17 17.42 -27.59
N GLY A 280 -2.95 17.14 -28.08
CA GLY A 280 -1.96 18.17 -28.34
C GLY A 280 -1.02 18.42 -27.15
N GLY A 281 -0.48 19.62 -27.05
CA GLY A 281 0.55 19.95 -26.06
C GLY A 281 1.93 19.33 -26.37
N LYS A 282 2.89 19.53 -25.46
CA LYS A 282 4.23 18.96 -25.61
C LYS A 282 4.19 17.47 -25.29
N ARG A 283 4.77 16.63 -26.17
CA ARG A 283 4.82 15.17 -25.99
C ARG A 283 5.38 14.82 -24.61
N GLY A 284 4.73 13.90 -23.91
CA GLY A 284 5.21 13.35 -22.63
C GLY A 284 6.54 12.61 -22.76
N ARG A 285 7.12 12.23 -21.62
CA ARG A 285 8.37 11.46 -21.57
C ARG A 285 8.11 10.04 -22.11
N SER A 286 8.90 9.60 -23.10
CA SER A 286 8.72 8.31 -23.79
C SER A 286 9.38 7.11 -23.10
N GLY A 287 10.07 7.30 -21.97
CA GLY A 287 10.79 6.24 -21.29
C GLY A 287 11.29 6.65 -19.90
N ASP A 288 11.53 5.67 -19.03
CA ASP A 288 11.89 5.89 -17.63
C ASP A 288 13.38 6.11 -17.37
N SER A 289 14.21 6.01 -18.42
CA SER A 289 15.66 6.19 -18.32
C SER A 289 16.06 7.60 -17.85
N HIS A 290 17.18 7.68 -17.13
CA HIS A 290 17.81 8.95 -16.78
C HIS A 290 18.16 9.79 -18.02
N TRP A 291 18.60 9.14 -19.10
CA TRP A 291 18.91 9.82 -20.37
C TRP A 291 17.67 10.39 -21.05
N ASP A 292 16.54 9.69 -20.96
CA ASP A 292 15.26 10.17 -21.49
C ASP A 292 14.75 11.37 -20.69
N ALA A 293 14.93 11.37 -19.37
CA ALA A 293 14.58 12.51 -18.52
C ALA A 293 15.40 13.77 -18.85
N VAL A 294 16.71 13.62 -19.06
CA VAL A 294 17.59 14.73 -19.45
C VAL A 294 17.26 15.23 -20.85
N THR A 295 17.11 14.32 -21.81
CA THR A 295 16.76 14.66 -23.20
C THR A 295 15.40 15.35 -23.28
N TYR A 296 14.41 14.85 -22.53
CA TYR A 296 13.11 15.47 -22.39
C TYR A 296 13.23 16.90 -21.84
N LYS A 297 13.90 17.09 -20.69
CA LYS A 297 14.08 18.43 -20.11
C LYS A 297 14.74 19.41 -21.07
N VAL A 298 15.81 19.00 -21.77
CA VAL A 298 16.51 19.86 -22.74
C VAL A 298 15.61 20.19 -23.92
N ARG A 299 14.99 19.18 -24.55
CA ARG A 299 14.13 19.36 -25.73
C ARG A 299 12.90 20.22 -25.42
N THR A 300 12.23 19.95 -24.31
CA THR A 300 11.00 20.67 -23.90
C THR A 300 11.31 22.13 -23.51
N THR A 301 12.52 22.39 -23.02
CA THR A 301 13.01 23.75 -22.70
C THR A 301 13.40 24.53 -23.95
N LEU A 302 14.03 23.88 -24.93
CA LEU A 302 14.40 24.48 -26.22
C LEU A 302 13.21 24.62 -27.19
N GLN A 303 12.06 24.03 -26.88
CA GLN A 303 10.84 24.20 -27.66
C GLN A 303 10.14 25.51 -27.26
N PHE A 304 10.44 26.58 -27.99
CA PHE A 304 9.95 27.94 -27.74
C PHE A 304 8.45 28.10 -28.04
N TRP A 305 7.95 27.43 -29.09
CA TRP A 305 6.52 27.44 -29.44
C TRP A 305 5.78 26.34 -28.70
N ASN A 306 4.69 26.71 -28.03
CA ASN A 306 3.83 25.76 -27.35
C ASN A 306 2.70 25.39 -28.32
N PRO A 307 2.61 24.13 -28.78
CA PRO A 307 1.44 23.69 -29.55
C PRO A 307 0.20 23.82 -28.67
N THR A 308 -0.91 24.22 -29.28
CA THR A 308 -2.21 24.31 -28.60
C THR A 308 -2.53 22.97 -27.96
N ASN A 309 -2.98 23.04 -26.71
CA ASN A 309 -3.39 21.87 -25.96
C ASN A 309 -4.89 21.94 -25.71
N TYR A 310 -5.60 20.92 -26.16
CA TYR A 310 -7.04 20.78 -25.96
C TYR A 310 -7.29 19.81 -24.82
N SER A 311 -8.16 20.18 -23.91
CA SER A 311 -8.70 19.27 -22.90
C SER A 311 -10.20 19.18 -23.10
N VAL A 312 -10.75 17.97 -23.12
CA VAL A 312 -12.18 17.74 -23.25
C VAL A 312 -12.68 17.12 -21.97
N VAL A 313 -13.71 17.71 -21.38
CA VAL A 313 -14.40 17.17 -20.21
C VAL A 313 -15.78 16.71 -20.66
N GLN A 314 -16.08 15.43 -20.48
CA GLN A 314 -17.38 14.86 -20.83
C GLN A 314 -18.23 14.69 -19.58
N VAL A 315 -19.42 15.27 -19.60
CA VAL A 315 -20.39 15.16 -18.52
C VAL A 315 -21.74 14.73 -19.06
N GLN A 316 -22.54 14.10 -18.22
CA GLN A 316 -23.90 13.69 -18.55
C GLN A 316 -24.83 14.06 -17.40
N LYS A 317 -26.08 14.42 -17.72
CA LYS A 317 -27.07 14.74 -16.69
C LYS A 317 -27.26 13.55 -15.76
N ALA A 318 -27.36 13.79 -14.46
CA ALA A 318 -27.70 12.74 -13.51
C ALA A 318 -29.21 12.47 -13.53
N LEU A 319 -29.60 11.22 -13.28
CA LEU A 319 -31.00 10.87 -13.02
C LEU A 319 -31.49 11.58 -11.75
N ASP A 320 -32.65 12.22 -11.83
CA ASP A 320 -33.32 12.81 -10.67
C ASP A 320 -33.83 11.69 -9.76
N LYS A 321 -33.07 11.41 -8.69
CA LYS A 321 -33.45 10.44 -7.67
C LYS A 321 -33.88 11.19 -6.41
N GLU A 322 -35.14 11.01 -6.02
CA GLU A 322 -35.65 11.58 -4.76
C GLU A 322 -34.91 10.96 -3.57
N ALA A 323 -34.39 11.82 -2.68
CA ALA A 323 -33.75 11.37 -1.46
C ALA A 323 -34.82 10.86 -0.48
N VAL A 324 -34.72 9.58 -0.10
CA VAL A 324 -35.59 8.98 0.91
C VAL A 324 -35.20 9.54 2.29
N PRO A 325 -36.14 10.14 3.07
CA PRO A 325 -35.82 10.72 4.37
C PRO A 325 -35.27 9.67 5.35
N GLY A 326 -34.07 9.90 5.86
CA GLY A 326 -33.38 8.99 6.79
C GLY A 326 -32.32 8.10 6.14
N GLU A 327 -32.28 8.03 4.81
CA GLU A 327 -31.24 7.35 4.05
C GLU A 327 -30.23 8.36 3.48
N PRO A 328 -28.97 7.94 3.23
CA PRO A 328 -28.01 8.80 2.54
C PRO A 328 -28.53 9.15 1.13
N PRO A 329 -28.25 10.36 0.62
CA PRO A 329 -28.70 10.77 -0.70
C PRO A 329 -28.23 9.79 -1.78
N PRO A 330 -29.11 9.42 -2.74
CA PRO A 330 -28.78 8.49 -3.81
C PRO A 330 -27.69 9.05 -4.72
N PHE A 331 -26.87 8.18 -5.30
CA PHE A 331 -25.78 8.59 -6.17
C PHE A 331 -26.33 9.18 -7.46
N ALA A 332 -25.64 10.22 -7.91
CA ALA A 332 -25.78 10.73 -9.26
C ALA A 332 -25.34 9.62 -10.22
N GLU A 333 -26.31 8.96 -10.85
CA GLU A 333 -26.09 8.03 -11.95
C GLU A 333 -26.37 8.79 -13.25
N ALA A 334 -25.51 8.58 -14.25
CA ALA A 334 -25.69 9.22 -15.54
C ALA A 334 -26.98 8.73 -16.20
N ASP A 335 -27.82 9.67 -16.64
CA ASP A 335 -29.05 9.36 -17.38
C ASP A 335 -28.67 8.83 -18.78
N PRO A 336 -28.95 7.56 -19.09
CA PRO A 336 -28.56 6.97 -20.38
C PRO A 336 -29.29 7.61 -21.57
N ASP A 337 -30.44 8.25 -21.34
CA ASP A 337 -31.22 8.91 -22.39
C ASP A 337 -30.82 10.39 -22.56
N ALA A 338 -30.08 10.97 -21.62
CA ALA A 338 -29.56 12.32 -21.70
C ALA A 338 -28.32 12.39 -22.62
N PRO A 339 -28.16 13.45 -23.42
CA PRO A 339 -26.99 13.61 -24.27
C PRO A 339 -25.71 13.85 -23.45
N VAL A 340 -24.60 13.29 -23.91
CA VAL A 340 -23.27 13.59 -23.36
C VAL A 340 -22.85 14.99 -23.82
N VAL A 341 -22.59 15.87 -22.85
CA VAL A 341 -22.10 17.22 -23.09
C VAL A 341 -20.58 17.20 -23.00
N SER A 342 -19.91 17.63 -24.07
CA SER A 342 -18.45 17.73 -24.12
C SER A 342 -18.02 19.20 -24.06
N VAL A 343 -17.28 19.57 -23.02
CA VAL A 343 -16.70 20.92 -22.88
C VAL A 343 -15.27 20.88 -23.39
N VAL A 344 -14.99 21.62 -24.46
CA VAL A 344 -13.66 21.73 -25.05
C VAL A 344 -12.94 22.94 -24.46
N LEU A 345 -11.93 22.69 -23.65
CA LEU A 345 -11.04 23.70 -23.08
C LEU A 345 -9.82 23.88 -23.98
N VAL A 346 -9.58 25.12 -24.40
CA VAL A 346 -8.39 25.50 -25.17
C VAL A 346 -7.36 26.09 -24.22
N LYS A 347 -6.28 25.35 -23.93
CA LYS A 347 -5.20 25.81 -23.07
C LYS A 347 -4.15 26.55 -23.91
N ASP A 348 -4.45 27.80 -24.25
CA ASP A 348 -3.50 28.69 -24.92
C ASP A 348 -2.56 29.32 -23.89
N LEU A 349 -1.34 28.79 -23.80
CA LEU A 349 -0.29 29.32 -22.92
C LEU A 349 0.35 30.61 -23.49
N GLY A 350 0.08 30.92 -24.76
CA GLY A 350 0.71 31.99 -25.52
C GLY A 350 2.22 31.84 -25.67
N ASP A 351 2.80 32.78 -26.41
CA ASP A 351 4.24 32.87 -26.67
C ASP A 351 4.97 33.74 -25.62
N LYS A 352 4.55 33.69 -24.35
CA LYS A 352 5.11 34.56 -23.28
C LYS A 352 6.62 34.36 -23.05
N ARG A 353 7.19 33.25 -23.51
CA ARG A 353 8.63 32.94 -23.42
C ARG A 353 9.45 33.50 -24.59
N VAL A 354 8.81 33.93 -25.68
CA VAL A 354 9.49 34.43 -26.88
C VAL A 354 10.20 35.76 -26.63
N PRO A 355 9.59 36.80 -26.01
CA PRO A 355 10.28 38.06 -25.78
C PRO A 355 11.54 37.93 -24.89
N PRO A 356 11.49 37.21 -23.75
CA PRO A 356 12.70 36.96 -22.95
C PRO A 356 13.80 36.19 -23.71
N ALA A 357 13.43 35.16 -24.49
CA ALA A 357 14.38 34.38 -25.25
C ALA A 357 15.12 35.21 -26.32
N MET A 358 14.39 36.09 -27.03
CA MET A 358 14.97 37.01 -28.01
C MET A 358 15.98 37.96 -27.36
N ILE A 359 15.66 38.50 -26.17
CA ILE A 359 16.56 39.36 -25.41
C ILE A 359 17.82 38.59 -24.98
N SER A 360 17.67 37.34 -24.51
CA SER A 360 18.79 36.50 -24.11
C SER A 360 19.73 36.17 -25.27
N ILE A 361 19.19 35.81 -26.44
CA ILE A 361 19.98 35.52 -27.64
C ILE A 361 20.69 36.79 -28.12
N GLY A 362 20.00 37.93 -28.16
CA GLY A 362 20.61 39.21 -28.54
C GLY A 362 21.74 39.62 -27.59
N SER A 363 21.55 39.47 -26.28
CA SER A 363 22.57 39.76 -25.27
C SER A 363 23.78 38.82 -25.39
N LEU A 364 23.54 37.54 -25.68
CA LEU A 364 24.61 36.55 -25.89
C LEU A 364 25.45 36.88 -27.12
N LEU A 365 24.82 37.30 -28.23
CA LEU A 365 25.54 37.71 -29.44
C LEU A 365 26.43 38.93 -29.17
N VAL A 366 25.90 39.95 -28.48
CA VAL A 366 26.69 41.13 -28.08
C VAL A 366 27.88 40.72 -27.20
N PHE A 367 27.64 39.86 -26.21
CA PHE A 367 28.70 39.34 -25.34
C PHE A 367 29.80 38.60 -26.13
N LEU A 368 29.43 37.71 -27.05
CA LEU A 368 30.38 36.97 -27.87
C LEU A 368 31.19 37.89 -28.80
N VAL A 369 30.57 38.94 -29.36
CA VAL A 369 31.28 39.96 -30.15
C VAL A 369 32.29 40.71 -29.29
N LEU A 370 31.93 41.08 -28.06
CA LEU A 370 32.86 41.74 -27.13
C LEU A 370 34.03 40.83 -26.74
N CYS A 371 33.76 39.56 -26.44
CA CYS A 371 34.81 38.56 -26.18
C CYS A 371 35.74 38.39 -27.38
N TRP A 372 35.20 38.33 -28.60
CA TRP A 372 35.99 38.27 -29.83
C TRP A 372 36.86 39.53 -29.97
N MET A 373 36.29 40.71 -29.80
CA MET A 373 37.02 41.98 -29.92
C MET A 373 38.16 42.07 -28.90
N LEU A 374 37.92 41.65 -27.65
CA LEU A 374 38.96 41.58 -26.62
C LEU A 374 40.05 40.59 -27.00
N HIS A 375 39.69 39.39 -27.48
CA HIS A 375 40.65 38.40 -27.94
C HIS A 375 41.52 38.91 -29.10
N LEU A 376 40.93 39.58 -30.09
CA LEU A 376 41.68 40.21 -31.19
C LEU A 376 42.62 41.32 -30.69
N ARG A 377 42.14 42.16 -29.77
CA ARG A 377 42.96 43.22 -29.16
C ARG A 377 44.17 42.61 -28.45
N ASP A 378 43.96 41.59 -27.61
CA ASP A 378 45.03 40.95 -26.85
C ASP A 378 46.06 40.31 -27.78
N LYS A 379 45.60 39.68 -28.88
CA LYS A 379 46.49 39.14 -29.92
C LYS A 379 47.35 40.24 -30.57
N GLN A 380 46.75 41.37 -30.95
CA GLN A 380 47.48 42.51 -31.53
C GLN A 380 48.49 43.12 -30.54
N VAL A 381 48.16 43.19 -29.25
CA VAL A 381 49.08 43.69 -28.21
C VAL A 381 50.26 42.74 -28.05
N ALA A 382 50.01 41.43 -28.00
CA ALA A 382 51.06 40.42 -27.92
C ALA A 382 52.02 40.48 -29.12
N GLU A 383 51.48 40.62 -30.34
CA GLU A 383 52.28 40.79 -31.57
C GLU A 383 53.18 42.03 -31.52
N ARG A 384 52.66 43.18 -31.02
CA ARG A 384 53.45 44.41 -30.89
C ARG A 384 54.50 44.34 -29.78
N LEU A 385 54.23 43.63 -28.69
CA LEU A 385 55.22 43.41 -27.63
C LEU A 385 56.33 42.47 -28.09
N ALA A 386 56.03 41.48 -28.94
CA ALA A 386 57.04 40.60 -29.53
C ALA A 386 57.94 41.28 -30.58
N GLN A 387 57.53 42.43 -31.10
CA GLN A 387 58.28 43.24 -32.09
C GLN A 387 59.13 44.36 -31.45
N LYS A 388 59.00 44.59 -30.14
CA LYS A 388 59.86 45.48 -29.34
C LYS A 388 60.93 44.67 -28.64
#